data_AF-A0A3B0PWB9-F1
#
_entry.id   AF-A0A3B0PWB9-F1
#
_cell.length_a   1.000
_cell.length_b   1.000
_cell.length_c   1.000
_cell.angle_alpha   90.00
_cell.angle_beta   90.00
_cell.angle_gamma   90.00
#
_symmetry.space_group_name_H-M   'P 1'
#
loop_
_entity.id
_entity.type
_entity.pdbx_description
1 polymer ?
#
loop_
_entity_poly.entity_id
_entity_poly.type
_entity_poly.pdbx_seq_one_letter_code
_entity_poly.pdbx_strand_id
1 'polypeptide(L)'
;MGVNSRVPGAGENSNGVHVECIPAAFKASSFEEACDYFPPMPPDKKHLYTLKVYGLDTDKLNLEKGFFLGDLNRAMLDHVVDVYTVNFW
;
A
#
# COMPACT_ATOMS: atom_id res chain seq x y z
N MET A 1 8.78 -5.77 -14.32
CA MET A 1 8.92 -5.76 -12.84
C MET A 1 7.56 -6.14 -12.29
N GLY A 2 7.39 -7.40 -11.86
CA GLY A 2 6.09 -7.90 -11.41
C GLY A 2 5.70 -7.29 -10.07
N VAL A 3 4.50 -6.73 -10.01
CA VAL A 3 3.91 -6.25 -8.75
C VAL A 3 3.15 -7.42 -8.11
N ASN A 4 3.40 -7.67 -6.83
CA ASN A 4 2.70 -8.67 -6.02
C ASN A 4 1.22 -8.24 -5.82
N SER A 5 0.39 -8.43 -6.84
CA SER A 5 -1.06 -8.27 -6.76
C SER A 5 -1.66 -9.51 -6.10
N ARG A 6 -2.36 -9.33 -4.98
CA ARG A 6 -3.16 -10.39 -4.34
C ARG A 6 -4.60 -10.48 -4.88
N VAL A 7 -4.99 -9.55 -5.77
CA VAL A 7 -6.32 -9.55 -6.40
C VAL A 7 -6.43 -10.69 -7.42
N PRO A 8 -7.48 -11.54 -7.34
CA PRO A 8 -7.75 -12.61 -8.31
C PRO A 8 -7.87 -12.10 -9.75
N GLY A 9 -7.46 -12.91 -10.73
CA GLY A 9 -7.30 -12.47 -12.14
C GLY A 9 -5.83 -12.29 -12.55
N ALA A 10 -4.95 -12.31 -11.54
CA ALA A 10 -3.53 -12.66 -11.54
C ALA A 10 -3.04 -13.73 -12.55
N GLY A 11 -2.58 -13.45 -13.76
CA GLY A 11 -1.90 -14.46 -14.59
C GLY A 11 -0.70 -15.06 -13.84
N GLU A 12 -0.77 -16.34 -13.46
CA GLU A 12 0.34 -17.06 -12.82
C GLU A 12 1.42 -17.36 -13.85
N ASN A 13 2.67 -16.99 -13.57
CA ASN A 13 3.79 -17.56 -14.31
C ASN A 13 4.13 -18.97 -13.78
N SER A 14 4.97 -19.71 -14.50
CA SER A 14 5.36 -21.10 -14.18
C SER A 14 6.00 -21.31 -12.81
N ASN A 15 6.29 -20.23 -12.08
CA ASN A 15 6.86 -20.26 -10.73
C ASN A 15 5.84 -19.83 -9.65
N GLY A 16 4.55 -19.72 -9.97
CA GLY A 16 3.50 -19.30 -9.03
C GLY A 16 3.55 -17.82 -8.67
N VAL A 17 4.27 -17.00 -9.44
CA VAL A 17 4.33 -15.56 -9.23
C VAL A 17 3.34 -14.89 -10.18
N HIS A 18 2.34 -14.20 -9.61
CA HIS A 18 1.46 -13.33 -10.36
C HIS A 18 2.27 -12.11 -10.84
N VAL A 19 2.57 -12.06 -12.14
CA VAL A 19 3.30 -10.94 -12.76
C VAL A 19 2.36 -10.25 -13.72
N GLU A 20 1.87 -9.07 -13.34
CA GLU A 20 0.99 -8.29 -14.19
C GLU A 20 1.39 -6.83 -14.29
N CYS A 21 1.03 -6.23 -15.43
CA CYS A 21 1.26 -4.82 -15.73
C CYS A 21 0.09 -3.92 -15.28
N ILE A 22 -1.07 -4.48 -14.93
CA ILE A 22 -2.22 -3.73 -14.42
C ILE A 22 -2.18 -3.73 -12.90
N PRO A 23 -2.06 -2.56 -12.23
CA PRO A 23 -2.17 -2.46 -10.79
C PRO A 23 -3.43 -3.11 -10.24
N ALA A 24 -3.30 -3.81 -9.10
CA ALA A 24 -4.38 -4.53 -8.43
C ALA A 24 -5.63 -3.65 -8.22
N ALA A 25 -5.43 -2.40 -7.79
CA ALA A 25 -6.51 -1.45 -7.52
C ALA A 25 -7.40 -1.16 -8.74
N PHE A 26 -6.91 -1.28 -9.97
CA PHE A 26 -7.73 -1.06 -11.18
C PHE A 26 -8.61 -2.24 -11.56
N LYS A 27 -8.37 -3.41 -10.96
CA LYS A 27 -9.17 -4.63 -11.16
C LYS A 27 -10.01 -4.97 -9.93
N ALA A 28 -9.81 -4.25 -8.83
CA ALA A 28 -10.51 -4.47 -7.59
C ALA A 28 -12.01 -4.30 -7.81
N SER A 29 -12.78 -5.29 -7.37
CA SER A 29 -14.24 -5.30 -7.42
C SER A 29 -14.86 -4.80 -6.11
N SER A 30 -14.05 -4.73 -5.05
CA SER A 30 -14.42 -4.18 -3.75
C SER A 30 -13.37 -3.17 -3.24
N PHE A 31 -13.76 -2.42 -2.22
CA PHE A 31 -12.87 -1.46 -1.58
C PHE A 31 -11.69 -2.14 -0.88
N GLU A 32 -11.93 -3.27 -0.21
CA GLU A 32 -10.93 -4.04 0.51
C GLU A 32 -9.88 -4.66 -0.42
N GLU A 33 -10.25 -4.97 -1.65
CA GLU A 33 -9.34 -5.41 -2.72
C GLU A 33 -8.49 -4.25 -3.27
N ALA A 34 -9.02 -3.02 -3.25
CA ALA A 34 -8.33 -1.83 -3.73
C ALA A 34 -7.30 -1.28 -2.72
N CYS A 35 -7.34 -1.73 -1.46
CA CYS A 35 -6.50 -1.22 -0.36
C CYS A 35 -5.05 -1.77 -0.34
N ASP A 36 -4.63 -2.46 -1.40
CA ASP A 36 -3.23 -2.90 -1.56
C ASP A 36 -2.31 -1.76 -2.06
N TYR A 37 -1.01 -2.01 -2.04
CA TYR A 37 -0.01 -1.08 -2.56
C TYR A 37 -0.24 -0.77 -4.04
N PHE A 38 -0.32 0.53 -4.36
CA PHE A 38 -0.36 1.02 -5.73
C PHE A 38 1.04 1.50 -6.17
N PRO A 39 1.60 0.97 -7.27
CA PRO A 39 2.94 1.34 -7.71
C PRO A 39 3.00 2.77 -8.27
N PRO A 40 4.15 3.46 -8.15
CA PRO A 40 4.46 4.69 -8.86
C PRO A 40 4.10 4.62 -10.35
N MET A 41 3.18 5.50 -10.79
CA MET A 41 2.78 5.65 -12.19
C MET A 41 2.72 7.14 -12.55
N PRO A 42 3.87 7.84 -12.60
CA PRO A 42 3.91 9.25 -12.95
C PRO A 42 3.41 9.46 -14.40
N PRO A 43 2.46 10.37 -14.66
CA PRO A 43 1.90 10.57 -16.00
C PRO A 43 2.78 11.44 -16.91
N ASP A 44 3.64 12.30 -16.34
CA ASP A 44 4.29 13.41 -17.05
C ASP A 44 5.80 13.48 -16.85
N LYS A 45 6.26 13.37 -15.59
CA LYS A 45 7.67 13.53 -15.21
C LYS A 45 7.99 12.68 -14.00
N LYS A 46 9.28 12.53 -13.68
CA LYS A 46 9.71 11.83 -12.48
C LYS A 46 9.07 12.47 -11.23
N HIS A 47 8.38 11.67 -10.43
CA HIS A 47 7.77 12.11 -9.17
C HIS A 47 8.70 11.78 -8.01
N LEU A 48 8.82 12.70 -7.06
CA LEU A 48 9.46 12.41 -5.77
C LEU A 48 8.38 11.82 -4.84
N TYR A 49 8.58 10.59 -4.42
CA TYR A 49 7.72 9.89 -3.46
C TYR A 49 8.31 9.98 -2.06
N THR A 50 7.43 10.12 -1.07
CA THR A 50 7.80 10.12 0.36
C THR A 50 7.22 8.87 1.01
N LEU A 51 8.08 8.05 1.62
CA LEU A 51 7.68 6.97 2.51
C LEU A 51 7.91 7.41 3.95
N LYS A 52 6.83 7.40 4.75
CA LYS A 52 6.87 7.67 6.19
C LYS A 52 6.61 6.38 6.95
N VAL A 53 7.47 6.08 7.92
CA VAL A 53 7.33 4.94 8.84
C VAL A 53 7.16 5.50 10.24
N TYR A 54 6.11 5.05 10.92
CA TYR A 54 5.79 5.47 12.29
C TYR A 54 6.16 4.34 13.25
N GLY A 55 7.01 4.61 14.22
CA GLY A 55 7.21 3.75 15.38
C GLY A 55 6.10 4.03 16.38
N LEU A 56 5.41 2.97 16.84
CA LEU A 56 4.32 3.07 17.79
C LEU A 56 4.69 2.37 19.10
N ASP A 57 4.16 2.84 20.23
CA ASP A 57 4.30 2.19 21.55
C ASP A 57 3.28 1.08 21.82
N THR A 58 2.37 0.84 20.87
CA THR A 58 1.34 -0.20 20.94
C THR A 58 1.66 -1.36 20.00
N ASP A 59 1.29 -2.57 20.39
CA ASP A 59 1.47 -3.80 19.61
C ASP A 59 0.44 -3.93 18.49
N LYS A 60 -0.73 -3.31 18.64
CA LYS A 60 -1.83 -3.42 17.68
C LYS A 60 -2.72 -2.17 17.65
N LEU A 61 -3.05 -1.74 16.43
CA LEU A 61 -4.10 -0.75 16.18
C LEU A 61 -5.44 -1.44 15.97
N ASN A 62 -6.52 -0.87 16.52
CA ASN A 62 -7.88 -1.34 16.28
C ASN A 62 -8.42 -0.79 14.94
N LEU A 63 -7.91 -1.34 13.83
CA LEU A 63 -8.30 -0.99 12.47
C LEU A 63 -8.88 -2.22 11.77
N GLU A 64 -10.02 -2.04 11.11
CA GLU A 64 -10.59 -3.05 10.23
C GLU A 64 -9.92 -3.01 8.85
N LYS A 65 -9.94 -4.13 8.12
CA LYS A 65 -9.38 -4.16 6.76
C LYS A 65 -10.19 -3.23 5.87
N GLY A 66 -9.50 -2.41 5.09
CA GLY A 66 -10.14 -1.35 4.30
C GLY A 66 -10.34 -0.12 5.16
N PHE A 67 -9.25 0.58 5.47
CA PHE A 67 -9.29 1.82 6.23
C PHE A 67 -8.64 2.95 5.41
N PHE A 68 -9.05 4.19 5.65
CA PHE A 68 -8.43 5.35 5.03
C PHE A 68 -7.25 5.85 5.86
N LEU A 69 -6.37 6.65 5.25
CA LEU A 69 -5.26 7.29 5.96
C LEU A 69 -5.71 8.10 7.18
N GLY A 70 -6.91 8.68 7.14
CA GLY A 70 -7.49 9.38 8.29
C GLY A 70 -7.81 8.46 9.47
N ASP A 71 -8.28 7.24 9.21
CA ASP A 71 -8.53 6.23 10.25
C ASP A 71 -7.22 5.79 10.89
N LEU A 72 -6.20 5.54 10.07
CA LEU A 72 -4.85 5.22 10.55
C LEU A 72 -4.28 6.35 11.42
N ASN A 73 -4.36 7.61 10.96
CA ASN A 73 -3.87 8.75 11.72
C ASN A 73 -4.56 8.91 13.07
N ARG A 74 -5.88 8.67 13.14
CA ARG A 74 -6.61 8.71 14.41
C ARG A 74 -6.24 7.55 15.33
N ALA A 75 -6.09 6.34 14.78
CA ALA A 75 -5.74 5.16 15.56
C ALA A 75 -4.31 5.24 16.12
N MET A 76 -3.38 5.89 15.40
CA MET A 76 -2.02 6.14 15.86
C MET A 76 -1.88 7.35 16.79
N LEU A 77 -2.93 8.18 16.91
CA LEU A 77 -2.87 9.39 17.72
C LEU A 77 -2.46 9.02 19.15
N ASP A 78 -1.54 9.81 19.73
CA ASP A 78 -0.95 9.59 21.06
C ASP A 78 -0.06 8.33 21.21
N HIS A 79 0.04 7.48 20.19
CA HIS A 79 0.89 6.26 20.21
C HIS A 79 2.22 6.40 19.46
N VAL A 80 2.42 7.49 18.73
CA VAL A 80 3.64 7.68 17.92
C VAL A 80 4.84 8.02 18.81
N VAL A 81 5.87 7.16 18.79
CA VAL A 81 7.14 7.37 19.51
C VAL A 81 8.24 7.95 18.62
N ASP A 82 8.24 7.62 17.33
CA ASP A 82 9.22 8.13 16.37
C ASP A 82 8.66 8.08 14.94
N VAL A 83 9.25 8.89 14.05
CA VAL A 83 8.89 8.95 12.64
C VAL A 83 10.13 9.02 11.78
N TYR A 84 10.30 8.04 10.89
CA TYR A 84 11.33 8.07 9.87
C TYR A 84 10.73 8.39 8.50
N THR A 85 11.43 9.23 7.73
CA THR A 85 11.00 9.62 6.40
C THR A 85 12.12 9.39 5.40
N VAL A 86 11.81 8.73 4.29
CA VAL A 86 12.70 8.63 3.13
C VAL A 86 12.01 9.20 1.90
N ASN A 87 12.76 9.97 1.12
CA ASN A 87 12.32 10.50 -0.16
C ASN A 87 13.08 9.77 -1.27
N PHE A 88 12.35 9.29 -2.28
CA PHE A 88 12.93 8.58 -3.42
C PHE A 88 12.23 8.99 -4.72
N TRP A 89 12.95 8.87 -5.82
CA TRP A 89 12.51 9.31 -7.15
C TRP A 89 12.17 8.14 -8.05
#